data_AF-A0A936BCQ9-F1
#
_entry.id   AF-A0A936BCQ9-F1
#
_cell.length_a   1.000
_cell.length_b   1.000
_cell.length_c   1.000
_cell.angle_alpha   90.00
_cell.angle_beta   90.00
_cell.angle_gamma   90.00
#
_symmetry.space_group_name_H-M   'P 1'
#
loop_
_entity.id
_entity.type
_entity.pdbx_description
1 polymer ?
#
loop_
_entity_poly.entity_id
_entity_poly.type
_entity_poly.pdbx_seq_one_letter_code
_entity_poly.pdbx_strand_id
1 'polypeptide(L)'
;MNTPTITHLSPVYTADDALLGQAICLYRQPDTAQINPDLKLYATYLQVANTALGDSFFIPTDFVVKAESSLVQLSLTMKEIEHETFSRRPMFVAMGHTAREALVH
;
A
#
# COMPACT_ATOMS: atom_id res chain seq x y z
N MET A 1 7.01 -16.85 -6.47
CA MET A 1 7.20 -15.60 -5.70
C MET A 1 6.30 -15.70 -4.49
N ASN A 2 6.85 -15.68 -3.28
CA ASN A 2 6.04 -15.69 -2.06
C ASN A 2 5.36 -14.33 -1.94
N THR A 3 4.03 -14.30 -1.99
CA THR A 3 3.27 -13.08 -1.72
C THR A 3 3.51 -12.70 -0.25
N PRO A 4 3.97 -11.48 0.07
CA PRO A 4 4.17 -11.07 1.45
C PRO A 4 2.86 -11.20 2.25
N THR A 5 2.89 -11.93 3.36
CA THR A 5 1.73 -12.08 4.25
C THR A 5 1.61 -10.82 5.10
N ILE A 6 0.74 -9.91 4.71
CA ILE A 6 0.44 -8.68 5.45
C ILE A 6 -0.76 -8.93 6.36
N THR A 7 -0.61 -8.64 7.66
CA THR A 7 -1.66 -8.79 8.67
C THR A 7 -2.43 -7.47 8.85
N HIS A 8 -3.72 -7.58 9.15
CA HIS A 8 -4.58 -6.43 9.39
C HIS A 8 -4.09 -5.66 10.62
N LEU A 9 -4.08 -4.33 10.53
CA LEU A 9 -3.58 -3.40 11.55
C LEU A 9 -2.08 -3.50 11.86
N SER A 10 -1.31 -4.29 11.13
CA SER A 10 0.15 -4.25 11.26
C SER A 10 0.65 -2.82 11.02
N PRO A 11 1.51 -2.28 11.90
CA PRO A 11 2.13 -0.98 11.70
C PRO A 11 3.01 -1.02 10.44
N VAL A 12 2.94 0.06 9.66
CA VAL A 12 3.69 0.24 8.42
C VAL A 12 4.75 1.33 8.64
N TYR A 13 6.01 0.96 8.46
CA TYR A 13 7.15 1.85 8.63
C TYR A 13 7.81 2.19 7.29
N THR A 14 8.22 3.44 7.14
CA THR A 14 9.03 3.92 6.02
C THR A 14 10.48 3.48 6.16
N ALA A 15 11.27 3.59 5.09
CA ALA A 15 12.69 3.24 5.07
C ALA A 15 13.55 4.03 6.06
N ASP A 16 13.09 5.21 6.49
CA ASP A 16 13.69 6.04 7.54
C ASP A 16 13.13 5.75 8.95
N ASP A 17 12.50 4.58 9.13
CA ASP A 17 11.91 4.10 10.40
C ASP A 17 10.74 4.97 10.92
N ALA A 18 10.16 5.84 10.09
CA ALA A 18 8.99 6.62 10.47
C ALA A 18 7.70 5.79 10.34
N LEU A 19 6.80 5.92 11.33
CA LEU A 19 5.49 5.27 11.28
C LEU A 19 4.57 6.00 10.29
N LEU A 20 4.19 5.30 9.21
CA LEU A 20 3.23 5.81 8.23
C LEU A 20 1.79 5.62 8.70
N GLY A 21 1.49 4.50 9.36
CA GLY A 21 0.14 4.15 9.79
C GLY A 21 -0.05 2.64 9.96
N GLN A 22 -1.27 2.16 9.73
CA GLN A 22 -1.66 0.75 9.91
C GLN A 22 -2.19 0.15 8.61
N ALA A 23 -1.81 -1.10 8.32
CA ALA A 23 -2.27 -1.84 7.15
C ALA A 23 -3.76 -2.20 7.24
N ILE A 24 -4.55 -1.90 6.21
CA ILE A 24 -6.01 -2.10 6.21
C ILE A 24 -6.46 -3.18 5.22
N CYS A 25 -6.15 -3.02 3.94
CA CYS A 25 -6.54 -3.97 2.89
C CYS A 25 -5.65 -3.84 1.67
N LEU A 26 -5.71 -4.85 0.81
CA LEU A 26 -5.10 -4.80 -0.52
C LEU A 26 -6.16 -4.48 -1.57
N TYR A 27 -5.77 -3.68 -2.55
CA TYR A 27 -6.53 -3.45 -3.77
C TYR A 27 -5.74 -4.02 -4.93
N ARG A 28 -6.31 -5.01 -5.63
CA ARG A 28 -5.76 -5.51 -6.89
C ARG A 28 -6.36 -4.79 -8.08
N GLN A 29 -5.50 -4.44 -9.03
CA GLN A 29 -5.91 -4.01 -10.36
C GLN A 29 -6.48 -5.22 -11.10
N PRO A 30 -7.78 -5.25 -11.45
CA PRO A 30 -8.38 -6.38 -12.16
C PRO A 30 -7.83 -6.57 -13.58
N ASP A 31 -7.40 -5.48 -14.22
CA ASP A 31 -6.95 -5.51 -15.61
C ASP A 31 -5.41 -5.46 -15.69
N THR A 32 -4.80 -6.62 -15.92
CA THR A 32 -3.34 -6.74 -15.93
C THR A 32 -2.68 -6.03 -17.11
N ALA A 33 -3.43 -5.76 -18.19
CA ALA A 33 -2.96 -4.98 -19.34
C ALA A 33 -2.70 -3.50 -19.00
N GLN A 34 -3.31 -2.99 -17.92
CA GLN A 34 -3.08 -1.64 -17.42
C GLN A 34 -1.91 -1.53 -16.43
N ILE A 35 -1.25 -2.64 -16.09
CA ILE A 35 -0.05 -2.60 -15.24
C ILE A 35 1.11 -2.06 -16.07
N ASN A 36 1.64 -0.92 -15.66
CA ASN A 36 2.78 -0.29 -16.28
C ASN A 36 3.61 0.44 -15.20
N PRO A 37 4.71 -0.18 -14.73
CA PRO A 37 5.53 0.40 -13.66
C PRO A 37 6.23 1.70 -14.10
N ASP A 38 6.56 1.88 -15.38
CA ASP A 38 7.12 3.14 -15.91
C ASP A 38 6.12 4.30 -15.78
N LEU A 39 4.82 4.00 -15.79
CA LEU A 39 3.73 4.96 -15.55
C LEU A 39 3.21 4.93 -14.11
N LYS A 40 3.88 4.22 -13.19
CA LYS A 40 3.47 4.04 -11.78
C LYS A 40 2.09 3.39 -11.61
N LEU A 41 1.70 2.54 -12.56
CA LEU A 41 0.49 1.75 -12.52
C LEU A 41 0.85 0.33 -12.07
N TYR A 42 0.56 0.01 -10.81
CA TYR A 42 0.96 -1.24 -10.19
C TYR A 42 -0.18 -2.24 -10.09
N ALA A 43 0.17 -3.51 -9.94
CA ALA A 43 -0.78 -4.60 -9.83
C ALA A 43 -1.59 -4.57 -8.52
N THR A 44 -0.93 -4.22 -7.40
CA THR A 44 -1.52 -4.29 -6.07
C THR A 44 -1.09 -3.10 -5.23
N TYR A 45 -2.05 -2.51 -4.52
CA TYR A 45 -1.83 -1.40 -3.59
C TYR A 45 -2.29 -1.78 -2.19
N LEU A 46 -1.45 -1.55 -1.20
CA LEU A 46 -1.75 -1.60 0.22
C LEU A 46 -2.36 -0.28 0.68
N GLN A 47 -3.56 -0.34 1.24
CA GLN A 47 -4.13 0.79 1.97
C GLN A 47 -3.54 0.83 3.37
N VAL A 48 -2.97 1.99 3.71
CA VAL A 48 -2.40 2.29 5.03
C VAL A 48 -3.20 3.44 5.63
N ALA A 49 -3.93 3.19 6.71
CA ALA A 49 -4.64 4.24 7.42
C ALA A 49 -3.68 4.98 8.36
N ASN A 50 -3.60 6.30 8.21
CA ASN A 50 -2.90 7.16 9.14
C ASN A 50 -3.94 7.84 10.03
N THR A 51 -4.12 7.32 11.24
CA THR A 51 -5.10 7.82 12.20
C THR A 51 -4.75 9.19 12.77
N ALA A 52 -3.47 9.57 12.78
CA ALA A 52 -3.04 10.89 13.24
C ALA A 52 -3.45 12.01 12.27
N LEU A 53 -3.40 11.73 10.96
CA LEU A 53 -3.79 12.68 9.91
C LEU A 53 -5.25 12.53 9.46
N GLY A 54 -5.92 11.43 9.85
CA GLY A 54 -7.28 11.12 9.40
C GLY A 54 -7.36 10.77 7.92
N ASP A 55 -6.25 10.32 7.32
CA ASP A 55 -6.10 10.07 5.88
C ASP A 55 -5.66 8.61 5.61
N SER A 56 -5.58 8.22 4.34
CA SER A 56 -5.11 6.91 3.91
C SER A 56 -4.13 7.02 2.75
N PHE A 57 -3.02 6.31 2.88
CA PHE A 57 -2.05 6.14 1.81
C PHE A 57 -2.33 4.85 1.02
N PHE A 58 -2.09 4.88 -0.28
CA PHE A 58 -2.22 3.73 -1.18
C PHE A 58 -0.85 3.38 -1.74
N ILE A 59 -0.14 2.49 -1.05
CA ILE A 59 1.25 2.15 -1.31
C ILE A 59 1.33 0.92 -2.22
N PRO A 60 1.97 0.98 -3.39
CA PRO A 60 2.21 -0.21 -4.20
C PRO A 60 2.99 -1.28 -3.43
N THR A 61 2.56 -2.54 -3.52
CA THR A 61 3.23 -3.65 -2.79
C THR A 61 4.66 -3.89 -3.27
N ASP A 62 5.04 -3.38 -4.44
CA ASP A 62 6.42 -3.40 -4.96
C ASP A 62 7.40 -2.66 -4.03
N PHE A 63 6.90 -1.70 -3.25
CA PHE A 63 7.69 -0.98 -2.26
C PHE A 63 7.71 -1.64 -0.88
N VAL A 64 7.06 -2.79 -0.69
CA VAL A 64 7.10 -3.55 0.56
C VAL A 64 8.33 -4.45 0.56
N VAL A 65 9.32 -4.11 1.38
CA VAL A 65 10.57 -4.91 1.49
C VAL A 65 10.45 -6.01 2.53
N LYS A 66 9.61 -5.81 3.55
CA LYS A 66 9.38 -6.79 4.61
C LYS A 66 7.91 -6.76 5.00
N ALA A 67 7.30 -7.94 5.10
CA ALA A 67 5.98 -8.09 5.71
C ALA A 67 6.04 -9.29 6.65
N GLU A 68 5.89 -9.02 7.93
CA GLU A 68 5.76 -10.01 9.00
C GLU A 68 4.40 -9.81 9.68
N SER A 69 3.97 -10.78 10.48
CA SER A 69 2.71 -10.66 11.21
C SER A 69 2.63 -9.40 12.10
N SER A 70 3.78 -8.92 12.59
CA SER A 70 3.87 -7.81 13.52
C SER A 70 4.16 -6.45 12.87
N LEU A 71 4.64 -6.39 11.62
CA LEU A 71 5.00 -5.12 10.96
C LEU A 71 5.13 -5.25 9.44
N VAL A 72 5.03 -4.11 8.77
CA VAL A 72 5.35 -3.94 7.35
C VAL A 72 6.43 -2.87 7.22
N GLN A 73 7.48 -3.16 6.46
CA GLN A 73 8.58 -2.24 6.16
C GLN A 73 8.53 -1.86 4.67
N LEU A 74 8.61 -0.57 4.38
CA LEU A 74 8.70 -0.03 3.02
C LEU A 74 10.16 0.28 2.63
N SER A 75 10.44 0.29 1.33
CA SER A 75 11.67 0.87 0.76
C SER A 75 11.61 2.38 0.57
N LEU A 76 10.42 2.99 0.69
CA LEU A 76 10.19 4.42 0.52
C LEU A 76 10.38 5.17 1.83
N THR A 77 10.99 6.36 1.77
CA THR A 77 11.03 7.30 2.88
C THR A 77 9.74 8.12 3.01
N MET A 78 9.49 8.74 4.16
CA MET A 78 8.31 9.61 4.35
C MET A 78 8.29 10.77 3.33
N LYS A 79 9.45 11.37 3.07
CA LYS A 79 9.61 12.45 2.09
C LYS A 79 9.21 12.02 0.67
N GLU A 80 9.59 10.81 0.27
CA GLU A 80 9.18 10.25 -1.02
C GLU A 80 7.69 10.00 -1.07
N ILE A 81 7.09 9.52 0.02
CA ILE A 81 5.64 9.26 0.08
C ILE A 81 4.83 10.55 -0.08
N GLU A 82 5.26 11.64 0.56
CA GLU A 82 4.63 12.95 0.41
C GLU A 82 4.76 13.50 -1.02
N HIS A 83 5.94 13.34 -1.63
CA HIS A 83 6.21 13.82 -2.98
C HIS A 83 5.46 13.04 -4.06
N GLU A 84 5.40 11.71 -3.94
CA GLU A 84 4.74 10.80 -4.89
C GLU A 84 3.20 10.87 -4.82
N THR A 85 2.66 11.66 -3.89
CA THR A 85 1.21 11.88 -3.73
C THR A 85 0.40 10.59 -3.48
N PHE A 86 0.98 9.62 -2.76
CA PHE A 86 0.31 8.33 -2.45
C PHE A 86 -0.94 8.46 -1.57
N SER A 87 -1.25 9.65 -1.06
CA SER A 87 -2.55 9.96 -0.45
C SER A 87 -3.71 9.95 -1.46
N ARG A 88 -3.41 10.04 -2.77
CA ARG A 88 -4.44 9.93 -3.81
C ARG A 88 -4.86 8.47 -4.00
N ARG A 89 -6.17 8.23 -3.85
CA ARG A 89 -6.78 6.94 -4.16
C ARG A 89 -6.57 6.58 -5.65
N PRO A 90 -6.07 5.38 -5.97
CA PRO A 90 -5.93 4.94 -7.36
C PRO A 90 -7.27 4.96 -8.09
N MET A 91 -7.25 5.32 -9.37
CA MET A 91 -8.48 5.58 -10.14
C MET A 91 -9.39 4.35 -10.26
N PHE A 92 -8.83 3.16 -10.41
CA PHE A 92 -9.60 1.90 -10.45
C PHE A 92 -10.30 1.58 -9.11
N VAL A 93 -9.71 2.01 -7.99
CA VAL A 93 -10.32 1.92 -6.66
C VAL A 93 -11.46 2.95 -6.55
N ALA A 94 -11.22 4.19 -7.02
CA ALA A 94 -12.23 5.25 -7.01
C ALA A 94 -13.45 4.92 -7.88
N MET A 95 -13.25 4.23 -9.01
CA MET A 95 -14.33 3.81 -9.91
C MET A 95 -15.11 2.58 -9.42
N GLY A 96 -14.68 1.93 -8.33
CA GLY A 96 -15.39 0.78 -7.75
C GLY A 96 -15.18 -0.54 -8.49
N HIS A 97 -14.20 -0.62 -9.40
CA HIS A 97 -13.86 -1.84 -10.14
C HIS A 97 -13.03 -2.83 -9.30
N THR A 98 -13.22 -2.87 -7.99
CA THR A 98 -12.21 -3.40 -7.06
C THR A 98 -12.45 -4.85 -6.68
N ALA A 99 -11.41 -5.68 -6.77
CA ALA A 99 -11.25 -6.83 -5.88
C ALA A 99 -10.53 -6.35 -4.61
N ARG A 100 -11.29 -5.83 -3.64
CA ARG A 100 -10.74 -5.52 -2.31
C ARG A 100 -10.48 -6.85 -1.61
N GLU A 101 -9.25 -7.06 -1.17
CA GLU A 101 -8.86 -8.25 -0.43
C GLU A 101 -8.61 -7.91 1.02
N ALA A 102 -9.20 -8.71 1.92
CA ALA A 102 -8.93 -8.63 3.33
C ALA A 102 -7.50 -9.11 3.63
N LEU A 103 -6.85 -8.45 4.57
CA LEU A 103 -5.60 -8.92 5.15
C LEU A 103 -5.86 -10.07 6.12
N VAL A 104 -4.84 -10.87 6.40
CA VAL A 104 -4.95 -11.92 7.42
C VAL A 104 -5.23 -11.28 8.79
N HIS A 105 -5.98 -11.97 9.65
CA HIS A 105 -6.30 -11.52 11.00
C HIS A 105 -5.22 -11.93 12.00
#